data_AF-A0A9E4X1N5-F1
#
_entry.id   AF-A0A9E4X1N5-F1
#
_cell.length_a   1.000
_cell.length_b   1.000
_cell.length_c   1.000
_cell.angle_alpha   90.00
_cell.angle_beta   90.00
_cell.angle_gamma   90.00
#
_symmetry.space_group_name_H-M   'P 1'
#
loop_
_entity.id
_entity.type
_entity.pdbx_description
1 polymer ?
#
loop_
_entity_poly.entity_id
_entity_poly.type
_entity_poly.pdbx_seq_one_letter_code
_entity_poly.pdbx_strand_id
1 'polypeptide(L)'
;MTSILRSGAAMVLGVVIFVGFLFFLILNNFSDKLLSADFYNDTIAAEDTYNRIYDEVLVDEELLDKTEEFLGDIQVVNHQDIVDLMREIMPPAYIQAQVEAAIERTIAYVNEDVDELDVYVELAEPLRNVKTVMFAYIDGRIDELLVEDP
;
A
#
# COMPACT_ATOMS: atom_id res chain seq x y z
N MET A 1 -50.24 -20.54 36.84
CA MET A 1 -49.52 -21.10 35.67
C MET A 1 -49.21 -20.05 34.60
N THR A 2 -50.11 -19.11 34.30
CA THR A 2 -49.92 -18.05 33.29
C THR A 2 -48.75 -17.10 33.56
N SER A 3 -48.46 -16.77 34.83
CA SER A 3 -47.35 -15.88 35.22
C SER A 3 -45.96 -16.46 34.93
N ILE A 4 -45.74 -17.75 35.24
CA ILE A 4 -44.45 -18.43 35.03
C ILE A 4 -44.17 -18.61 33.54
N LEU A 5 -45.20 -18.94 32.75
CA LEU A 5 -45.08 -19.06 31.29
C LEU A 5 -44.75 -17.71 30.63
N ARG A 6 -45.33 -16.61 31.12
CA ARG A 6 -45.04 -15.25 30.66
C ARG A 6 -43.61 -14.83 31.01
N SER A 7 -43.13 -15.12 32.22
CA SER A 7 -41.76 -14.82 32.63
C SER A 7 -40.73 -15.64 31.86
N GLY A 8 -41.01 -16.93 31.59
CA GLY A 8 -40.15 -17.77 30.76
C GLY A 8 -40.08 -17.26 29.31
N ALA A 9 -41.22 -16.90 28.72
CA ALA A 9 -41.26 -16.30 27.38
C ALA A 9 -40.50 -14.97 27.30
N ALA A 10 -40.63 -14.11 28.32
CA ALA A 10 -39.90 -12.85 28.40
C ALA A 10 -38.38 -13.05 28.51
N MET A 11 -37.94 -14.08 29.26
CA MET A 11 -36.52 -14.42 29.39
C MET A 11 -35.93 -14.91 28.05
N VAL A 12 -36.64 -15.78 27.34
CA VAL A 12 -36.23 -16.24 26.01
C VAL A 12 -36.15 -15.08 25.02
N LEU A 13 -37.17 -14.21 25.01
CA LEU A 13 -37.16 -13.00 24.19
C LEU A 13 -35.98 -12.08 24.53
N GLY A 14 -35.68 -11.89 25.81
CA GLY A 14 -34.53 -11.10 26.25
C GLY A 14 -33.21 -11.65 25.73
N VAL A 15 -33.01 -12.98 25.79
CA VAL A 15 -31.82 -13.64 25.25
C VAL A 15 -31.74 -13.48 23.73
N VAL A 16 -32.84 -13.68 23.01
CA VAL A 16 -32.87 -13.53 21.54
C VAL A 16 -32.54 -12.09 21.14
N ILE A 17 -33.13 -11.09 21.81
CA ILE A 17 -32.85 -9.68 21.55
C ILE A 17 -31.39 -9.36 21.87
N PHE A 18 -30.87 -9.83 23.00
CA PHE A 18 -29.49 -9.59 23.41
C PHE A 18 -28.48 -10.18 22.41
N VAL A 19 -28.70 -11.43 21.99
CA VAL A 19 -27.85 -12.10 20.99
C VAL A 19 -27.96 -11.40 19.63
N GLY A 20 -29.18 -11.05 19.19
CA GLY A 20 -29.39 -10.31 17.94
C GLY A 20 -28.72 -8.94 17.97
N PHE A 21 -28.80 -8.23 19.09
CA PHE A 21 -28.14 -6.95 19.29
C PHE A 21 -26.62 -7.08 19.28
N LEU A 22 -26.05 -8.07 19.97
CA LEU A 22 -24.60 -8.35 19.92
C LEU A 22 -24.15 -8.66 18.48
N PHE A 23 -24.91 -9.49 17.77
CA PHE A 23 -24.59 -9.83 16.39
C PHE A 23 -24.65 -8.61 15.46
N PHE A 24 -25.68 -7.77 15.62
CA PHE A 24 -25.79 -6.50 14.91
C PHE A 24 -24.61 -5.57 15.19
N LEU A 25 -24.22 -5.40 16.46
CA LEU A 25 -23.07 -4.59 16.84
C LEU A 25 -21.77 -5.10 16.21
N ILE A 26 -21.55 -6.41 16.20
CA ILE A 26 -20.37 -7.02 15.58
C ILE A 26 -20.40 -6.76 14.08
N LEU A 27 -21.46 -7.17 13.38
CA LEU A 27 -21.52 -7.01 11.92
C LEU A 27 -21.39 -5.56 11.47
N ASN A 28 -22.08 -4.63 12.13
CA ASN A 28 -22.02 -3.22 11.75
C ASN A 28 -20.62 -2.65 11.98
N ASN A 29 -19.99 -2.94 13.13
CA ASN A 29 -18.66 -2.43 13.42
C ASN A 29 -17.59 -2.96 12.44
N PHE A 30 -17.66 -4.26 12.09
CA PHE A 30 -16.76 -4.85 11.11
C PHE A 30 -17.00 -4.28 9.70
N SER A 31 -18.26 -4.12 9.30
CA SER A 31 -18.61 -3.50 8.02
C SER A 31 -18.07 -2.08 7.93
N ASP A 32 -18.29 -1.25 8.96
CA ASP A 32 -17.83 0.14 8.97
C ASP A 32 -16.30 0.24 8.85
N LYS A 33 -15.55 -0.69 9.46
CA LYS A 33 -14.08 -0.73 9.33
C LYS A 33 -13.62 -1.21 7.96
N LEU A 34 -14.23 -2.27 7.43
CA LEU A 34 -13.86 -2.82 6.11
C LEU A 34 -14.27 -1.90 4.95
N LEU A 35 -15.19 -0.97 5.21
CA LEU A 35 -15.63 0.06 4.28
C LEU A 35 -14.90 1.40 4.49
N SER A 36 -13.85 1.41 5.32
CA SER A 36 -13.03 2.59 5.61
C SER A 36 -11.66 2.46 4.97
N ALA A 37 -11.26 3.44 4.17
CA ALA A 37 -9.91 3.51 3.58
C ALA A 37 -8.83 3.60 4.67
N ASP A 38 -9.09 4.37 5.73
CA ASP A 38 -8.17 4.57 6.85
C ASP A 38 -7.77 3.23 7.50
N PHE A 39 -8.72 2.29 7.64
CA PHE A 39 -8.41 0.96 8.19
C PHE A 39 -7.31 0.23 7.41
N TYR A 40 -7.34 0.31 6.07
CA TYR A 40 -6.34 -0.33 5.22
C TYR A 40 -5.03 0.46 5.20
N ASN A 41 -5.09 1.79 5.12
CA ASN A 41 -3.93 2.67 5.16
C ASN A 41 -3.11 2.45 6.44
N ASP A 42 -3.78 2.46 7.60
CA ASP A 42 -3.17 2.21 8.91
C ASP A 42 -2.54 0.81 8.98
N THR A 43 -3.22 -0.20 8.45
CA THR A 43 -2.73 -1.59 8.47
C THR A 43 -1.47 -1.76 7.61
N ILE A 44 -1.42 -1.13 6.44
CA ILE A 44 -0.27 -1.20 5.53
C ILE A 44 0.92 -0.39 6.08
N ALA A 45 0.65 0.79 6.63
CA ALA A 45 1.68 1.66 7.20
C ALA A 45 2.34 1.07 8.46
N ALA A 46 1.61 0.27 9.24
CA ALA A 46 2.10 -0.26 10.53
C ALA A 46 3.34 -1.17 10.42
N GLU A 47 3.58 -1.79 9.26
CA GLU A 47 4.61 -2.82 9.08
C GLU A 47 5.78 -2.36 8.18
N ASP A 48 6.02 -1.05 8.08
CA ASP A 48 7.05 -0.46 7.22
C ASP A 48 6.99 -0.96 5.75
N THR A 49 5.79 -1.34 5.32
CA THR A 49 5.56 -2.10 4.09
C THR A 49 6.05 -1.34 2.87
N TYR A 50 5.98 0.00 2.91
CA TYR A 50 6.45 0.86 1.83
C TYR A 50 7.97 0.80 1.65
N ASN A 51 8.76 0.68 2.72
CA ASN A 51 10.22 0.56 2.61
C ASN A 51 10.62 -0.83 2.10
N ARG A 52 9.87 -1.87 2.49
CA ARG A 52 10.07 -3.24 2.03
C ARG A 52 9.99 -3.40 0.51
N ILE A 53 9.20 -2.54 -0.16
CA ILE A 53 9.14 -2.51 -1.63
C ILE A 53 10.54 -2.27 -2.21
N TYR A 54 11.32 -1.36 -1.64
CA TYR A 54 12.66 -1.06 -2.14
C TYR A 54 13.67 -2.13 -1.76
N ASP A 55 13.68 -2.50 -0.49
CA ASP A 55 14.76 -3.31 0.07
C ASP A 55 14.60 -4.82 -0.22
N GLU A 56 13.38 -5.27 -0.55
CA GLU A 56 13.08 -6.68 -0.80
C GLU A 56 12.43 -6.93 -2.16
N VAL A 57 11.46 -6.11 -2.58
CA VAL A 57 10.65 -6.42 -3.78
C VAL A 57 11.35 -5.99 -5.07
N LEU A 58 11.82 -4.75 -5.16
CA LEU A 58 12.43 -4.22 -6.39
C LEU A 58 13.78 -4.87 -6.73
N VAL A 59 14.43 -5.45 -5.74
CA VAL A 59 15.70 -6.17 -5.85
C VAL A 59 15.54 -7.69 -5.84
N ASP A 60 14.30 -8.19 -5.85
CA ASP A 60 14.02 -9.62 -5.94
C ASP A 60 14.48 -10.16 -7.30
N GLU A 61 15.00 -11.40 -7.33
CA GLU A 61 15.51 -12.03 -8.57
C GLU A 61 14.47 -12.06 -9.69
N GLU A 62 13.17 -12.15 -9.38
CA GLU A 62 12.10 -12.18 -10.38
C GLU A 62 11.80 -10.80 -10.98
N LEU A 63 12.16 -9.72 -10.28
CA LEU A 63 11.84 -8.33 -10.65
C LEU A 63 13.06 -7.50 -11.03
N LEU A 64 14.27 -7.97 -10.71
CA LEU A 64 15.52 -7.25 -10.94
C LEU A 64 15.68 -6.84 -12.40
N ASP A 65 15.41 -7.74 -13.35
CA ASP A 65 15.47 -7.45 -14.79
C ASP A 65 14.57 -6.27 -15.20
N LYS A 66 13.37 -6.15 -14.58
CA LYS A 66 12.42 -5.07 -14.85
C LYS A 66 12.85 -3.76 -14.18
N THR A 67 13.45 -3.86 -13.00
CA THR A 67 14.04 -2.71 -12.31
C THR A 67 15.22 -2.15 -13.09
N GLU A 68 16.11 -3.01 -13.61
CA GLU A 68 17.22 -2.61 -14.47
C GLU A 68 16.75 -1.97 -15.78
N GLU A 69 15.74 -2.55 -16.44
CA GLU A 69 15.10 -1.97 -17.63
C GLU A 69 14.55 -0.57 -17.34
N PHE A 70 13.89 -0.38 -16.19
CA PHE A 70 13.38 0.92 -15.75
C PHE A 70 14.49 1.94 -15.49
N LEU A 71 15.63 1.49 -14.98
CA LEU A 71 16.85 2.30 -14.82
C LEU A 71 17.62 2.51 -16.13
N GLY A 72 17.09 2.02 -17.26
CA GLY A 72 17.65 2.23 -18.59
C GLY A 72 18.78 1.27 -18.96
N ASP A 73 18.75 0.04 -18.41
CA ASP A 73 19.70 -1.05 -18.67
C ASP A 73 21.17 -0.65 -18.44
N ILE A 74 21.42 0.29 -17.54
CA ILE A 74 22.78 0.66 -17.17
C ILE A 74 23.34 -0.34 -16.16
N GLN A 75 24.65 -0.61 -16.24
CA GLN A 75 25.31 -1.44 -15.25
C GLN A 75 25.42 -0.67 -13.93
N VAL A 76 24.50 -0.97 -12.99
CA VAL A 76 24.55 -0.43 -11.63
C VAL A 76 25.56 -1.25 -10.81
N VAL A 77 26.38 -0.58 -10.01
CA VAL A 77 27.56 -1.19 -9.38
C VAL A 77 27.18 -2.20 -8.30
N ASN A 78 26.11 -1.94 -7.53
CA ASN A 78 25.68 -2.82 -6.46
C ASN A 78 24.17 -2.67 -6.17
N HIS A 79 23.61 -3.58 -5.37
CA HIS A 79 22.18 -3.58 -5.02
C HIS A 79 21.75 -2.35 -4.23
N GLN A 80 22.60 -1.80 -3.37
CA GLN A 80 22.28 -0.60 -2.60
C GLN A 80 22.11 0.62 -3.52
N ASP A 81 22.93 0.74 -4.56
CA ASP A 81 22.79 1.79 -5.56
C ASP A 81 21.43 1.69 -6.28
N ILE A 82 20.95 0.48 -6.60
CA ILE A 82 19.61 0.28 -7.20
C ILE A 82 18.53 0.80 -6.25
N VAL A 83 18.60 0.43 -4.97
CA VAL A 83 17.67 0.89 -3.93
C VAL A 83 17.67 2.41 -3.83
N ASP A 84 18.85 3.03 -3.77
CA ASP A 84 19.01 4.47 -3.61
C ASP A 84 18.49 5.24 -4.83
N LEU A 85 18.80 4.76 -6.04
CA LEU A 85 18.27 5.31 -7.30
C LEU A 85 16.74 5.22 -7.33
N MET A 86 16.18 4.07 -6.96
CA MET A 86 14.73 3.88 -6.94
C MET A 86 14.04 4.79 -5.92
N ARG A 87 14.65 5.00 -4.74
CA ARG A 87 14.15 5.95 -3.73
C ARG A 87 14.23 7.40 -4.18
N GLU A 88 15.19 7.76 -5.04
CA GLU A 88 15.28 9.10 -5.61
C GLU A 88 14.28 9.32 -6.75
N ILE A 89 14.09 8.31 -7.61
CA ILE A 89 13.14 8.38 -8.73
C ILE A 89 11.70 8.36 -8.23
N MET A 90 11.39 7.42 -7.33
CA MET A 90 10.11 7.24 -6.67
C MET A 90 10.34 7.31 -5.16
N PRO A 91 10.15 8.47 -4.54
CA PRO A 91 10.28 8.58 -3.08
C PRO A 91 9.26 7.67 -2.37
N PRO A 92 9.58 7.12 -1.17
CA PRO A 92 8.63 6.31 -0.41
C PRO A 92 7.27 6.99 -0.20
N ALA A 93 7.26 8.30 0.03
CA ALA A 93 6.04 9.10 0.16
C ALA A 93 5.19 9.12 -1.13
N TYR A 94 5.82 9.02 -2.30
CA TYR A 94 5.11 8.93 -3.59
C TYR A 94 4.36 7.60 -3.71
N ILE A 95 5.05 6.48 -3.45
CA ILE A 95 4.42 5.15 -3.48
C ILE A 95 3.30 5.05 -2.46
N GLN A 96 3.52 5.57 -1.25
CA GLN A 96 2.47 5.64 -0.23
C GLN A 96 1.24 6.39 -0.76
N ALA A 97 1.42 7.59 -1.31
CA ALA A 97 0.30 8.38 -1.85
C ALA A 97 -0.44 7.66 -3.00
N GLN A 98 0.27 6.97 -3.89
CA GLN A 98 -0.36 6.21 -4.98
C GLN A 98 -1.17 5.01 -4.44
N VAL A 99 -0.63 4.28 -3.46
CA VAL A 99 -1.30 3.14 -2.84
C VAL A 99 -2.52 3.58 -2.04
N GLU A 100 -2.39 4.60 -1.19
CA GLU A 100 -3.51 5.14 -0.41
C GLU A 100 -4.63 5.68 -1.31
N ALA A 101 -4.27 6.35 -2.42
CA ALA A 101 -5.26 6.78 -3.40
C ALA A 101 -5.93 5.61 -4.13
N ALA A 102 -5.22 4.51 -4.40
CA ALA A 102 -5.81 3.31 -5.00
C ALA A 102 -6.78 2.61 -4.05
N ILE A 103 -6.45 2.57 -2.76
CA ILE A 103 -7.32 2.08 -1.68
C ILE A 103 -8.57 2.95 -1.59
N GLU A 104 -8.41 4.28 -1.56
CA GLU A 104 -9.52 5.22 -1.48
C GLU A 104 -10.52 5.03 -2.64
N ARG A 105 -10.03 4.90 -3.88
CA ARG A 105 -10.88 4.62 -5.06
C ARG A 105 -11.59 3.28 -4.96
N THR A 106 -10.91 2.25 -4.46
CA THR A 106 -11.50 0.92 -4.26
C THR A 106 -12.62 0.96 -3.22
N ILE A 107 -12.39 1.66 -2.10
CA ILE A 107 -13.38 1.80 -1.04
C ILE A 107 -14.57 2.63 -1.50
N ALA A 108 -14.35 3.73 -2.22
CA ALA A 108 -15.43 4.53 -2.82
C ALA A 108 -16.31 3.67 -3.74
N TYR A 109 -15.72 2.82 -4.57
CA TYR A 109 -16.49 1.91 -5.44
C TYR A 109 -17.29 0.88 -4.63
N VAL A 110 -16.68 0.24 -3.62
CA VAL A 110 -17.37 -0.75 -2.78
C VAL A 110 -18.51 -0.13 -1.97
N ASN A 111 -18.36 1.14 -1.56
CA ASN A 111 -19.41 1.92 -0.92
C ASN A 111 -20.48 2.43 -1.88
N GLU A 112 -20.35 2.18 -3.18
CA GLU A 112 -21.23 2.71 -4.23
C GLU A 112 -21.21 4.25 -4.31
N ASP A 113 -20.14 4.90 -3.84
CA ASP A 113 -19.92 6.35 -3.97
C ASP A 113 -19.54 6.75 -5.41
N VAL A 114 -19.02 5.79 -6.19
CA VAL A 114 -18.71 5.92 -7.62
C VAL A 114 -19.28 4.73 -8.40
N ASP A 115 -19.69 4.98 -9.65
CA ASP A 115 -20.33 3.96 -10.49
C ASP A 115 -19.35 2.94 -11.08
N GLU A 116 -18.09 3.34 -11.28
CA GLU A 116 -17.05 2.51 -11.92
C GLU A 116 -15.76 2.54 -11.10
N LEU A 117 -15.10 1.38 -11.01
CA LEU A 117 -13.79 1.24 -10.39
C LEU A 117 -12.69 1.66 -11.39
N ASP A 118 -11.99 2.76 -11.11
CA ASP A 118 -10.82 3.20 -11.88
C ASP A 118 -9.57 3.18 -10.99
N VAL A 119 -8.76 2.12 -11.10
CA VAL A 119 -7.53 1.95 -10.33
C VAL A 119 -6.33 2.04 -11.26
N TYR A 120 -5.47 3.01 -10.98
CA TYR A 120 -4.24 3.25 -11.73
C TYR A 120 -3.15 3.77 -10.79
N VAL A 121 -1.91 3.63 -11.24
CA VAL A 121 -0.75 4.28 -10.63
C VAL A 121 -0.27 5.33 -11.62
N GLU A 122 -0.19 6.58 -11.18
CA GLU A 122 0.42 7.62 -11.98
C GLU A 122 1.93 7.37 -12.04
N LEU A 123 2.54 7.49 -13.23
CA LEU A 123 3.99 7.28 -13.40
C LEU A 123 4.66 8.48 -14.06
N ALA A 124 3.91 9.53 -14.42
CA ALA A 124 4.50 10.71 -15.06
C ALA A 124 5.58 11.38 -14.22
N GLU A 125 5.42 11.42 -12.89
CA GLU A 125 6.43 12.00 -12.01
C GLU A 125 7.71 11.14 -11.92
N PRO A 126 7.62 9.83 -11.58
CA PRO A 126 8.75 8.91 -11.64
C PRO A 126 9.51 8.99 -12.97
N LEU A 127 8.81 8.90 -14.09
CA LEU A 127 9.41 8.88 -15.43
C LEU A 127 10.14 10.18 -15.77
N ARG A 128 9.70 11.33 -15.24
CA ARG A 128 10.42 12.61 -15.39
C ARG A 128 11.71 12.64 -14.58
N ASN A 129 11.75 11.94 -13.44
CA ASN A 129 12.89 11.91 -12.54
C ASN A 129 13.98 10.97 -13.05
N VAL A 130 13.62 9.83 -13.67
CA VAL A 130 14.57 8.80 -14.16
C VAL A 130 15.77 9.43 -14.87
N LYS A 131 15.54 10.22 -15.92
CA LYS A 131 16.65 10.78 -16.72
C LYS A 131 17.63 11.60 -15.88
N THR A 132 17.12 12.46 -15.00
CA THR A 132 17.95 13.35 -14.19
C THR A 132 18.76 12.56 -13.17
N VAL A 133 18.12 11.62 -12.47
CA VAL A 133 18.75 10.78 -11.45
C VAL A 133 19.81 9.88 -12.07
N MET A 134 19.49 9.20 -13.18
CA MET A 134 20.45 8.31 -13.84
C MET A 134 21.67 9.05 -14.39
N PHE A 135 21.48 10.25 -14.94
CA PHE A 135 22.61 11.07 -15.40
C PHE A 135 23.50 11.54 -14.25
N ALA A 136 22.90 11.92 -13.11
CA ALA A 136 23.66 12.29 -11.92
C ALA A 136 24.48 11.10 -11.37
N TYR A 137 23.89 9.89 -11.37
CA TYR A 137 24.60 8.67 -10.99
C TYR A 137 25.80 8.41 -11.91
N ILE A 138 25.59 8.41 -13.23
CA ILE A 138 26.67 8.17 -14.20
C ILE A 138 27.80 9.20 -14.05
N ASP A 139 27.46 10.48 -13.89
CA ASP A 139 28.44 11.56 -13.71
C ASP A 139 29.29 11.35 -12.46
N GLY A 140 28.64 11.05 -11.32
CA GLY A 140 29.34 10.73 -10.07
C GLY A 140 30.24 9.49 -10.18
N ARG A 141 29.80 8.46 -10.91
CA ARG A 141 30.63 7.27 -11.18
C ARG A 141 31.85 7.58 -12.05
N ILE A 142 31.73 8.47 -13.03
CA ILE A 142 32.86 8.89 -13.87
C ILE A 142 33.90 9.62 -13.03
N ASP A 143 33.48 10.52 -12.14
CA ASP A 143 34.38 11.27 -11.28
C ASP A 143 35.16 10.35 -10.32
N GLU A 144 34.54 9.33 -9.75
CA GLU A 144 35.24 8.34 -8.90
C GLU A 144 36.33 7.57 -9.65
N LEU A 145 36.09 7.22 -10.92
CA LEU A 145 37.05 6.49 -11.74
C LEU A 145 38.26 7.35 -12.15
N LEU A 146 38.11 8.68 -12.22
CA LEU A 146 39.20 9.61 -12.56
C LEU A 146 40.14 9.91 -11.39
N VAL A 147 39.77 9.53 -10.16
CA VAL A 147 40.60 9.73 -8.96
C VAL A 147 41.60 8.59 -8.75
N GLU A 148 41.41 7.44 -9.40
CA GLU A 148 42.42 6.37 -9.51
C GLU A 148 43.35 6.60 -10.71
N ASP A 149 44.31 7.51 -10.61
CA ASP A 149 45.53 7.50 -11.44
C ASP A 149 46.77 7.53 -10.50
N PRO A 150 47.84 6.76 -10.78
CA PRO A 150 48.82 6.23 -9.81
C PRO A 150 49.85 7.22 -9.24
#